data_AF-X1HV65-F1
#
_entry.id   AF-X1HV65-F1
#
_cell.length_a   1.000
_cell.length_b   1.000
_cell.length_c   1.000
_cell.angle_alpha   90.00
_cell.angle_beta   90.00
_cell.angle_gamma   90.00
#
_symmetry.space_group_name_H-M   'P 1'
#
loop_
_entity.id
_entity.type
_entity.pdbx_description
1 polymer ?
#
loop_
_entity_poly.entity_id
_entity_poly.type
_entity_poly.pdbx_seq_one_letter_code
_entity_poly.pdbx_strand_id
1 'polypeptide(L)' 'NGLHFHLGSQIFDLSSYVLAIKEMVKLMKKIKDLEGIDTLNLNLGGGLGVKYLESDLPPSIENFVNLIVRLISGN' A
#
# COMPACT_ATOMS: atom_id res chain seq x y z
N ASN A 1 12.00 -10.47 -5.27
CA ASN A 1 11.86 -9.81 -6.58
C ASN A 1 10.55 -9.05 -6.64
N GLY A 2 10.63 -7.74 -6.44
CA GLY A 2 9.45 -6.90 -6.28
C GLY A 2 9.81 -5.48 -5.92
N LEU A 3 8.80 -4.66 -5.68
CA LEU A 3 8.97 -3.28 -5.25
C LEU A 3 8.57 -3.12 -3.77
N HIS A 4 9.16 -2.13 -3.12
CA HIS A 4 8.86 -1.76 -1.74
C HIS A 4 8.69 -0.25 -1.66
N PHE A 5 7.73 0.21 -0.86
CA PHE A 5 7.66 1.60 -0.42
C PHE A 5 7.35 1.67 1.08
N HIS A 6 7.61 2.82 1.68
CA HIS A 6 7.24 3.11 3.06
C HIS A 6 6.80 4.57 3.16
N LEU A 7 5.60 4.80 3.72
CA LEU A 7 5.00 6.13 3.84
C LEU A 7 5.31 6.82 5.17
N GLY A 8 5.89 6.10 6.13
CA GLY A 8 6.13 6.57 7.50
C GLY A 8 5.36 5.76 8.54
N SER A 9 5.15 6.35 9.72
CA SER A 9 4.50 5.73 10.88
C SER A 9 3.24 6.48 11.31
N GLN A 10 2.40 5.82 12.12
CA GLN A 10 1.15 6.39 12.67
C GLN A 10 0.19 6.98 11.64
N ILE A 11 0.03 6.29 10.50
CA ILE A 11 -0.88 6.72 9.44
C ILE A 11 -2.30 6.29 9.81
N PHE A 12 -3.18 7.29 10.02
CA PHE A 12 -4.61 7.07 10.25
C PHE A 12 -5.42 7.21 8.96
N ASP A 13 -5.00 8.08 8.04
CA ASP A 13 -5.65 8.26 6.76
C ASP A 13 -5.12 7.27 5.72
N LEU A 14 -5.95 6.29 5.37
CA LEU A 14 -5.61 5.27 4.38
C LEU A 14 -5.59 5.80 2.93
N SER A 15 -6.04 7.04 2.67
CA SER A 15 -6.01 7.64 1.32
C SER A 15 -4.58 7.69 0.74
N SER A 16 -3.57 7.87 1.60
CA SER A 16 -2.16 7.89 1.21
C SER A 16 -1.70 6.54 0.67
N TYR A 17 -2.17 5.43 1.26
CA TYR A 17 -1.90 4.08 0.74
C TYR A 17 -2.58 3.85 -0.61
N VAL A 18 -3.79 4.39 -0.83
CA VAL A 18 -4.47 4.28 -2.13
C VAL A 18 -3.63 4.90 -3.25
N LEU A 19 -3.13 6.12 -3.02
CA LEU A 19 -2.31 6.83 -3.99
C LEU A 19 -1.00 6.09 -4.24
N ALA A 20 -0.30 5.69 -3.18
CA ALA A 20 0.96 4.97 -3.29
C ALA A 20 0.80 3.64 -4.05
N ILE A 21 -0.18 2.81 -3.68
CA ILE A 21 -0.42 1.51 -4.34
C ILE A 21 -0.71 1.71 -5.83
N LYS A 22 -1.53 2.72 -6.20
CA LYS A 22 -1.83 3.01 -7.61
C LYS A 22 -0.58 3.39 -8.40
N GLU A 23 0.28 4.24 -7.85
CA GLU A 23 1.52 4.63 -8.53
C GLU A 23 2.51 3.46 -8.64
N MET A 24 2.58 2.63 -7.61
CA MET A 24 3.45 1.44 -7.62
C MET A 24 2.99 0.42 -8.66
N VAL A 25 1.68 0.15 -8.78
CA VAL A 25 1.14 -0.75 -9.82
C VAL A 25 1.44 -0.22 -11.22
N LYS A 26 1.30 1.09 -11.46
CA LYS A 26 1.70 1.70 -12.73
C LYS A 26 3.19 1.52 -13.01
N LEU A 27 4.03 1.69 -12.00
CA LEU A 27 5.48 1.49 -12.14
C LEU A 27 5.82 0.02 -12.45
N MET A 28 5.19 -0.94 -11.79
CA MET A 28 5.34 -2.37 -12.06
C MET A 28 5.00 -2.69 -13.52
N LYS A 29 3.87 -2.15 -14.01
CA LYS A 29 3.47 -2.28 -15.42
C LYS A 29 4.50 -1.67 -16.36
N LYS A 30 4.99 -0.47 -16.07
CA LYS A 30 5.99 0.22 -16.89
C LYS A 30 7.30 -0.57 -16.97
N ILE A 31 7.76 -1.15 -15.87
CA ILE A 31 8.96 -2.00 -15.84
C ILE A 31 8.74 -3.24 -16.71
N LYS A 32 7.57 -3.88 -16.62
CA LYS A 32 7.24 -5.03 -17.46
C LYS A 32 7.23 -4.66 -18.95
N ASP A 33 6.59 -3.55 -19.30
CA ASP A 33 6.41 -3.12 -20.69
C ASP A 33 7.75 -2.68 -21.33
N LEU A 34 8.68 -2.08 -20.57
CA LEU A 34 9.96 -1.59 -21.07
C LEU A 34 11.07 -2.65 -21.04
N GLU A 35 11.16 -3.41 -19.96
CA GLU A 35 12.30 -4.30 -19.68
C GLU A 35 11.93 -5.79 -19.79
N GLY A 36 10.65 -6.12 -19.96
CA GLY A 36 10.17 -7.51 -19.98
C GLY A 36 10.16 -8.19 -18.60
N ILE A 37 10.54 -7.48 -17.53
CA ILE A 37 10.72 -8.02 -16.17
C ILE A 37 9.40 -8.06 -15.40
N ASP A 38 9.07 -9.22 -14.83
CA ASP A 38 7.94 -9.36 -13.91
C ASP A 38 8.34 -9.02 -12.46
N THR A 39 7.67 -8.02 -11.89
CA THR A 39 7.74 -7.72 -10.45
C THR A 39 6.58 -8.39 -9.72
N LEU A 40 6.80 -9.56 -9.12
CA LEU A 40 5.73 -10.38 -8.56
C LEU A 40 5.30 -10.00 -7.12
N ASN A 41 6.08 -9.14 -6.45
CA ASN A 41 5.82 -8.76 -5.06
C ASN A 41 5.73 -7.25 -4.93
N LEU A 42 4.75 -6.78 -4.16
CA LEU A 42 4.65 -5.39 -3.72
C LEU A 42 4.56 -5.36 -2.20
N ASN A 43 5.59 -4.83 -1.55
CA ASN A 43 5.62 -4.62 -0.11
C ASN A 43 5.27 -3.15 0.20
N LEU A 44 4.23 -2.94 1.00
CA LEU A 44 3.70 -1.61 1.32
C LEU A 44 4.41 -0.94 2.51
N GLY A 45 5.36 -1.66 3.12
CA GLY A 45 6.01 -1.26 4.36
C GLY A 45 5.06 -1.34 5.56
N GLY A 46 5.55 -0.84 6.70
CA GLY A 46 4.71 -0.61 7.88
C GLY A 46 3.98 0.73 7.79
N GLY A 47 3.40 1.15 8.92
CA GLY A 47 2.92 2.52 9.10
C GLY A 47 1.47 2.65 9.54
N LEU A 48 0.70 1.57 9.46
CA LEU A 48 -0.67 1.54 9.99
C LEU A 48 -0.65 1.99 11.45
N GLY A 49 -1.41 3.04 11.74
CA GLY A 49 -1.43 3.61 13.07
C GLY A 49 -2.06 2.67 14.10
N VAL A 50 -1.61 2.83 15.35
CA VAL A 50 -2.17 2.18 16.53
C VAL A 50 -2.66 3.25 17.51
N LYS A 51 -3.50 2.84 18.46
CA LYS A 51 -4.10 3.71 19.46
C LYS A 51 -3.21 3.80 20.70
N TYR A 52 -2.63 4.97 20.96
CA TYR A 52 -1.86 5.24 22.18
C TYR A 52 -2.65 6.10 23.17
N LEU A 53 -3.42 7.06 22.66
CA LEU A 53 -4.27 7.96 23.43
C LEU A 53 -5.75 7.66 23.19
N GLU A 54 -6.63 8.04 24.11
CA GLU A 54 -8.08 7.87 23.94
C GLU A 54 -8.63 8.56 22.69
N SER A 55 -8.04 9.71 22.33
CA SER A 55 -8.38 10.50 21.15
C SER A 55 -7.94 9.90 19.82
N ASP A 56 -7.06 8.89 19.84
CA ASP A 56 -6.59 8.26 18.61
C ASP A 56 -7.69 7.38 18.00
N LEU A 57 -7.87 7.55 16.70
CA LEU A 57 -8.85 6.82 15.88
C LEU A 57 -8.13 6.15 14.70
N PRO A 58 -7.25 5.16 14.95
CA PRO A 58 -6.60 4.45 13.87
C PRO A 58 -7.62 3.59 13.10
N PRO A 59 -7.40 3.38 11.80
CA PRO A 59 -8.15 2.41 11.03
C PRO A 59 -7.91 0.99 11.55
N SER A 60 -8.93 0.12 11.42
CA SER A 60 -8.75 -1.30 11.73
C SER A 60 -7.81 -1.97 10.73
N ILE A 61 -7.09 -3.00 11.19
CA ILE A 61 -6.28 -3.84 10.31
C ILE A 61 -7.11 -4.48 9.19
N GLU A 62 -8.36 -4.83 9.48
CA GLU A 62 -9.31 -5.35 8.50
C GLU A 62 -9.61 -4.34 7.39
N ASN A 63 -9.90 -3.08 7.73
CA ASN A 63 -10.14 -2.02 6.75
C ASN A 63 -8.90 -1.80 5.86
N PHE A 64 -7.72 -1.84 6.46
CA PHE A 64 -6.46 -1.72 5.74
C PHE A 64 -6.25 -2.88 4.75
N VAL A 65 -6.43 -4.13 5.19
CA VAL A 65 -6.29 -5.31 4.32
C VAL A 65 -7.34 -5.31 3.22
N ASN A 66 -8.60 -5.03 3.52
CA ASN A 66 -9.68 -4.97 2.54
C ASN A 66 -9.42 -3.91 1.47
N LEU A 67 -8.86 -2.76 1.86
CA LEU A 67 -8.44 -1.72 0.93
C LEU A 67 -7.35 -2.22 -0.02
N ILE A 68 -6.32 -2.89 0.51
CA ILE A 68 -5.21 -3.43 -0.28
C ILE A 68 -5.72 -4.46 -1.28
N VAL A 69 -6.50 -5.45 -0.81
CA VAL A 69 -7.07 -6.50 -1.66
C VAL A 69 -7.91 -5.89 -2.77
N ARG A 70 -8.77 -4.92 -2.45
CA ARG A 70 -9.59 -4.23 -3.45
C ARG A 70 -8.76 -3.54 -4.53
N LEU A 71 -7.64 -2.90 -4.17
CA LEU A 71 -6.80 -2.17 -5.12
C LEU A 71 -5.95 -3.10 -6.00
N ILE A 72 -5.61 -4.29 -5.51
CA ILE A 72 -4.78 -5.26 -6.25
C ILE A 72 -5.65 -6.19 -7.09
N SER A 73 -6.79 -6.67 -6.56
CA SER A 73 -7.70 -7.59 -7.25
C SER A 73 -8.68 -6.90 -8.22
N GLY A 74 -8.80 -5.58 -8.15
CA GLY A 74 -9.66 -4.79 -9.03
C GLY A 74 -9.04 -4.44 -10.40
N ASN A 75 -7.89 -5.03 -10.74
CA ASN A 75 -7.31 -5.02 -12.08
C ASN A 75 -7.52 -6.37 -12.76
#